data_AF-A0A0G2E4G4-F1
#
_entry.id   AF-A0A0G2E4G4-F1
#
_cell.length_a   1.000
_cell.length_b   1.000
_cell.length_c   1.000
_cell.angle_alpha   90.00
_cell.angle_beta   90.00
_cell.angle_gamma   90.00
#
_symmetry.space_group_name_H-M   'P 1'
#
loop_
_entity.id
_entity.type
_entity.pdbx_description
1 polymer ?
#
loop_
_entity_poly.entity_id
_entity_poly.type
_entity_poly.pdbx_seq_one_letter_code
_entity_poly.pdbx_strand_id
1 'polypeptide(L)'
;MANEPAQVRIQLTTRHPDIAIPQNPGELLVSTSLRRYALSTLVNDLLETPRPIPFEFLVNGQFLRTSIDDFLTANGISAETTLTIEYVRALVPPVHVASFEHDDWVADVDVLSRHSHAAQWSKQAVAEGQERILDLASGGRPYLLCYLREISFPYKRRLSRR
;
A
#
# COMPACT_ATOMS: atom_id res chain seq x y z
N MET A 1 -29.91 -15.46 22.67
CA MET A 1 -29.66 -14.16 23.32
C MET A 1 -28.86 -13.34 22.33
N ALA A 2 -29.43 -12.28 21.76
CA ALA A 2 -28.71 -11.43 20.84
C ALA A 2 -27.63 -10.70 21.65
N ASN A 3 -26.35 -11.02 21.40
CA ASN A 3 -25.24 -10.30 22.00
C ASN A 3 -25.28 -8.88 21.41
N GLU A 4 -25.63 -7.87 22.21
CA GLU A 4 -25.52 -6.49 21.75
C GLU A 4 -24.07 -6.24 21.30
N PRO A 5 -23.86 -5.54 20.17
CA PRO A 5 -22.51 -5.30 19.69
C PRO A 5 -21.78 -4.47 20.73
N ALA A 6 -20.79 -5.08 21.40
CA ALA A 6 -19.92 -4.38 22.34
C ALA A 6 -19.31 -3.17 21.64
N GLN A 7 -19.21 -2.05 22.35
CA GLN A 7 -18.70 -0.79 21.81
C GLN A 7 -17.36 -0.47 22.44
N VAL A 8 -16.48 0.15 21.65
CA VAL A 8 -15.14 0.57 22.05
C VAL A 8 -14.86 1.98 21.56
N ARG A 9 -14.13 2.75 22.37
CA ARG A 9 -13.66 4.09 21.99
C ARG A 9 -12.41 3.96 21.14
N ILE A 10 -12.40 4.62 19.99
CA ILE A 10 -11.26 4.64 19.07
C ILE A 10 -10.85 6.08 18.77
N GLN A 11 -9.58 6.29 18.50
CA GLN A 11 -9.05 7.54 17.98
C GLN A 11 -8.32 7.27 16.67
N LEU A 12 -8.75 7.91 15.59
CA LEU A 12 -8.17 7.71 14.26
C LEU A 12 -6.98 8.66 14.05
N THR A 13 -5.84 8.11 13.63
CA THR A 13 -4.63 8.88 13.34
C THR A 13 -4.01 8.44 12.01
N THR A 14 -3.19 9.30 11.39
CA THR A 14 -2.43 8.93 10.20
C THR A 14 -1.11 9.71 10.14
N ARG A 15 -0.09 9.13 9.50
CA ARG A 15 1.18 9.80 9.19
C ARG A 15 1.16 10.51 7.84
N HIS A 16 0.13 10.28 7.03
CA HIS A 16 0.04 10.75 5.66
C HIS A 16 -0.84 12.01 5.59
N PRO A 17 -0.26 13.20 5.33
CA PRO A 17 -1.00 14.46 5.37
C PRO A 17 -2.04 14.58 4.23
N ASP A 18 -1.85 13.86 3.13
CA ASP A 18 -2.74 13.83 1.97
C ASP A 18 -4.05 13.05 2.20
N ILE A 19 -4.12 12.29 3.29
CA ILE A 19 -5.33 11.55 3.72
C ILE A 19 -5.73 11.89 5.15
N ALA A 20 -5.22 12.99 5.70
CA ALA A 20 -5.60 13.41 7.04
C ALA A 20 -7.05 13.92 7.04
N ILE A 21 -7.85 13.44 7.99
CA ILE A 21 -9.22 13.92 8.20
C ILE A 21 -9.18 15.41 8.57
N PRO A 22 -9.80 16.32 7.78
CA PRO A 22 -9.67 17.77 7.99
C PRO A 22 -10.17 18.27 9.35
N GLN A 23 -11.23 17.64 9.87
CA GLN A 23 -11.74 17.88 11.21
C GLN A 23 -11.62 16.58 11.99
N ASN A 24 -10.52 16.41 12.74
CA ASN A 24 -10.32 15.21 13.53
C ASN A 24 -11.51 15.04 14.49
N PRO A 25 -12.30 13.95 14.36
CA PRO A 25 -13.50 13.75 15.17
C PRO A 25 -13.19 13.48 16.65
N GLY A 26 -11.91 13.32 17.02
CA GLY A 26 -11.50 12.97 18.37
C GLY A 26 -11.74 11.49 18.66
N GLU A 27 -12.40 11.20 19.78
CA GLU A 27 -12.78 9.84 20.15
C GLU A 27 -14.12 9.46 19.52
N LEU A 28 -14.14 8.36 18.78
CA LEU A 28 -15.33 7.78 18.16
C LEU A 28 -15.73 6.50 18.89
N LEU A 29 -17.03 6.31 19.10
CA LEU A 29 -17.57 5.07 19.65
C LEU A 29 -17.97 4.15 18.50
N VAL A 30 -17.36 2.97 18.43
CA VAL A 30 -17.61 2.01 17.35
C VAL A 30 -17.87 0.60 17.87
N SER A 31 -18.53 -0.23 17.07
CA SER A 31 -18.72 -1.65 17.40
C SER A 31 -17.39 -2.42 17.36
N THR A 32 -17.14 -3.29 18.33
CA THR A 32 -15.95 -4.16 18.37
C THR A 32 -15.95 -5.20 17.25
N SER A 33 -17.11 -5.49 16.66
CA SER A 33 -17.24 -6.38 15.50
C SER A 33 -16.69 -5.79 14.19
N LEU A 34 -16.35 -4.50 14.16
CA LEU A 34 -15.79 -3.87 12.98
C LEU A 34 -14.46 -4.51 12.59
N ARG A 35 -14.31 -4.69 11.28
CA ARG A 35 -13.11 -5.20 10.61
C ARG A 35 -12.59 -4.13 9.65
N ARG A 36 -11.43 -4.41 9.06
CA ARG A 36 -10.77 -3.58 8.05
C ARG A 36 -11.73 -2.95 7.03
N TYR A 37 -12.62 -3.72 6.40
CA TYR A 37 -13.50 -3.20 5.36
C TYR A 37 -14.44 -2.10 5.89
N ALA A 38 -15.13 -2.36 6.99
CA ALA A 38 -16.08 -1.42 7.57
C ALA A 38 -15.38 -0.20 8.18
N LEU A 39 -14.19 -0.37 8.79
CA LEU A 39 -13.35 0.75 9.20
C LEU A 39 -12.89 1.59 8.01
N SER A 40 -12.57 0.95 6.88
CA SER A 40 -12.21 1.66 5.64
C SER A 40 -13.38 2.49 5.12
N THR A 41 -14.60 1.95 5.15
CA THR A 41 -15.81 2.71 4.79
C THR A 41 -15.97 3.92 5.70
N LEU A 42 -15.90 3.73 7.02
CA LEU A 42 -15.99 4.81 8.01
C LEU A 42 -14.96 5.93 7.73
N VAL A 43 -13.70 5.59 7.47
CA VAL A 43 -12.67 6.59 7.15
C VAL A 43 -12.94 7.30 5.82
N ASN A 44 -13.41 6.59 4.81
CA ASN A 44 -13.76 7.21 3.52
C ASN A 44 -14.94 8.18 3.64
N ASP A 45 -15.92 7.85 4.48
CA ASP A 45 -17.07 8.72 4.76
C ASP A 45 -16.61 9.99 5.47
N LEU A 46 -15.71 9.87 6.47
CA LEU A 46 -15.12 11.03 7.17
C LEU A 46 -14.22 11.89 6.29
N LEU A 47 -13.59 11.31 5.26
CA LEU A 47 -12.74 12.03 4.31
C LEU A 47 -13.53 12.65 3.15
N GLU A 48 -14.83 12.34 3.00
CA GLU A 48 -15.69 12.79 1.90
C GLU A 48 -15.05 12.57 0.50
N THR A 49 -14.30 11.48 0.36
CA THR A 49 -13.55 11.24 -0.89
C THR A 49 -14.48 10.85 -2.04
N PRO A 50 -14.29 11.41 -3.26
CA PRO A 50 -15.13 11.09 -4.41
C PRO A 50 -14.93 9.65 -4.92
N ARG A 51 -13.80 9.04 -4.58
CA ARG A 51 -13.47 7.64 -4.90
C ARG A 51 -12.98 6.95 -3.64
N PRO A 52 -13.62 5.83 -3.21
CA PRO A 52 -13.20 5.10 -2.04
C PRO A 52 -11.75 4.64 -2.14
N ILE A 53 -10.97 4.96 -1.11
CA ILE A 53 -9.58 4.55 -0.95
C ILE A 53 -9.56 3.33 -0.02
N PRO A 54 -8.97 2.19 -0.44
CA PRO A 54 -8.79 1.07 0.46
C PRO A 54 -7.75 1.42 1.53
N PHE A 55 -8.10 1.25 2.81
CA PHE A 55 -7.19 1.48 3.93
C PHE A 55 -6.76 0.18 4.62
N GLU A 56 -5.62 0.23 5.28
CA GLU A 56 -5.18 -0.71 6.31
C GLU A 56 -5.06 0.03 7.65
N PHE A 57 -5.19 -0.72 8.73
CA PHE A 57 -5.28 -0.18 10.09
C PHE A 57 -4.22 -0.81 10.97
N LEU A 58 -3.55 0.01 11.76
CA LEU A 58 -2.54 -0.40 12.72
C LEU A 58 -2.97 0.00 14.12
N VAL A 59 -2.79 -0.91 15.07
CA VAL A 59 -2.97 -0.66 16.50
C VAL A 59 -1.65 -1.03 17.18
N ASN A 60 -1.04 -0.09 17.90
CA ASN A 60 0.30 -0.27 18.48
C ASN A 60 1.37 -0.74 17.48
N GLY A 61 1.28 -0.28 16.22
CA GLY A 61 2.20 -0.66 15.14
C GLY A 61 1.93 -2.03 14.51
N GLN A 62 0.89 -2.76 14.95
CA GLN A 62 0.50 -4.04 14.37
C GLN A 62 -0.72 -3.91 13.46
N PHE A 63 -0.70 -4.57 12.31
CA PHE A 63 -1.84 -4.57 11.39
C PHE A 63 -3.05 -5.31 11.97
N LEU A 64 -4.20 -4.66 11.94
CA LEU A 64 -5.48 -5.26 12.29
C LEU A 64 -5.93 -6.22 11.17
N ARG A 65 -5.75 -7.52 11.37
CA ARG A 65 -6.16 -8.59 10.43
C ARG A 65 -7.51 -9.22 10.78
N THR A 66 -8.02 -8.96 11.98
CA THR A 66 -9.22 -9.55 12.56
C THR A 66 -10.28 -8.48 12.85
N SER A 67 -11.32 -8.78 13.64
CA SER A 67 -12.15 -7.74 14.26
C SER A 67 -11.37 -7.03 15.38
N ILE A 68 -11.89 -5.86 15.80
CA ILE A 68 -11.35 -5.17 16.99
C ILE A 68 -11.53 -6.05 18.23
N ASP A 69 -12.65 -6.77 18.33
CA ASP A 69 -12.95 -7.70 19.42
C ASP A 69 -11.88 -8.81 19.58
N ASP A 70 -11.55 -9.47 18.48
CA ASP A 70 -10.52 -10.52 18.44
C ASP A 70 -9.15 -9.93 18.80
N PHE A 71 -8.86 -8.70 18.34
CA PHE A 71 -7.60 -8.03 18.64
C PHE A 71 -7.47 -7.65 20.12
N LEU A 72 -8.53 -7.09 20.72
CA LEU A 72 -8.59 -6.77 22.14
C LEU A 72 -8.38 -8.02 23.00
N THR A 73 -9.10 -9.10 22.68
CA THR A 73 -9.01 -10.39 23.38
C THR A 73 -7.62 -11.00 23.26
N ALA A 74 -7.02 -11.01 22.06
CA ALA A 74 -5.69 -11.58 21.84
C ALA A 74 -4.58 -10.81 22.56
N ASN A 75 -4.74 -9.50 22.75
CA ASN A 75 -3.76 -8.64 23.42
C ASN A 75 -4.07 -8.40 24.91
N GLY A 76 -5.16 -8.99 25.44
CA GLY A 76 -5.58 -8.78 26.83
C GLY A 76 -5.95 -7.33 27.16
N ILE A 77 -6.43 -6.57 26.18
CA ILE A 77 -6.80 -5.15 26.34
C ILE A 77 -8.27 -5.07 26.73
N SER A 78 -8.58 -4.29 27.78
CA SER A 78 -9.96 -4.03 28.18
C SER A 78 -10.69 -3.17 27.15
N ALA A 79 -11.95 -3.51 26.87
CA ALA A 79 -12.82 -2.74 25.97
C ALA A 79 -13.12 -1.30 26.46
N GLU A 80 -12.82 -0.99 27.72
CA GLU A 80 -12.95 0.37 28.29
C GLU A 80 -11.82 1.31 27.85
N THR A 81 -10.74 0.77 27.29
CA THR A 81 -9.56 1.56 26.89
C THR A 81 -9.79 2.21 25.52
N THR A 82 -9.44 3.48 25.39
CA THR A 82 -9.43 4.16 24.08
C THR A 82 -8.31 3.58 23.20
N LEU A 83 -8.67 3.03 22.04
CA LEU A 83 -7.72 2.49 21.07
C LEU A 83 -7.30 3.55 20.06
N THR A 84 -6.01 3.88 20.02
CA THR A 84 -5.45 4.67 18.92
C THR A 84 -5.24 3.77 17.70
N ILE A 85 -5.97 4.04 16.62
CA ILE A 85 -5.92 3.30 15.37
C ILE A 85 -5.31 4.19 14.30
N GLU A 86 -4.12 3.81 13.83
CA GLU A 86 -3.47 4.47 12.72
C GLU A 86 -3.98 3.89 11.39
N TYR A 87 -4.43 4.73 10.45
CA TYR A 87 -4.85 4.29 9.12
C TYR A 87 -3.84 4.70 8.04
N VAL A 88 -3.61 3.80 7.10
CA VAL A 88 -2.69 3.96 5.97
C VAL A 88 -3.34 3.44 4.68
N ARG A 89 -2.91 3.95 3.52
CA ARG A 89 -3.40 3.42 2.23
C ARG A 89 -3.00 1.95 2.12
N ALA A 90 -3.96 1.10 1.74
CA ALA A 90 -3.67 -0.31 1.51
C ALA A 90 -2.73 -0.47 0.32
N LEU A 91 -1.73 -1.34 0.47
CA LEU A 91 -0.86 -1.69 -0.63
C LEU A 91 -1.62 -2.62 -1.59
N VAL A 92 -1.59 -2.27 -2.88
CA VAL A 92 -2.02 -3.19 -3.92
C VAL A 92 -0.89 -4.20 -4.11
N PRO A 93 -1.14 -5.51 -3.90
CA PRO A 93 -0.11 -6.51 -4.11
C PRO A 93 0.42 -6.43 -5.55
N PRO A 94 1.75 -6.39 -5.76
CA PRO A 94 2.30 -6.42 -7.11
C PRO A 94 1.91 -7.75 -7.75
N VAL A 95 1.33 -7.67 -8.95
CA VAL A 95 0.99 -8.83 -9.75
C VAL A 95 2.13 -9.13 -10.72
N HIS A 96 2.30 -10.39 -11.09
CA HIS A 96 3.22 -10.75 -12.17
C HIS A 96 2.73 -10.09 -13.48
N VAL A 97 3.65 -9.45 -14.19
CA VAL A 97 3.35 -8.76 -15.47
C VAL A 97 4.13 -9.38 -16.63
N ALA A 98 5.43 -9.60 -16.45
CA ALA A 98 6.31 -10.13 -17.46
C ALA A 98 7.55 -10.79 -16.82
N SER A 99 8.26 -11.57 -17.61
CA SER A 99 9.56 -12.16 -17.28
C SER A 99 10.51 -11.94 -18.44
N PHE A 100 11.77 -11.60 -18.16
CA PHE A 100 12.84 -11.50 -19.14
C PHE A 100 13.78 -12.70 -18.98
N GLU A 101 13.85 -13.54 -20.02
CA GLU A 101 14.62 -14.78 -19.97
C GLU A 101 16.11 -14.52 -20.21
N HIS A 102 16.95 -15.23 -19.45
CA HIS A 102 18.40 -15.21 -19.52
C HIS A 102 18.93 -16.65 -19.50
N ASP A 103 20.01 -16.89 -20.24
CA ASP A 103 20.66 -18.21 -20.29
C ASP A 103 21.51 -18.51 -19.04
N ASP A 104 21.73 -17.51 -18.19
CA ASP A 104 22.51 -17.61 -16.94
C ASP A 104 21.87 -16.78 -15.81
N TRP A 105 22.40 -16.87 -14.60
CA TRP A 105 21.91 -16.15 -13.44
C TRP A 105 22.06 -14.64 -13.61
N VAL A 106 20.97 -13.94 -13.33
CA VAL A 106 20.96 -12.48 -13.22
C VAL A 106 21.61 -12.12 -11.88
N ALA A 107 22.76 -11.47 -11.95
CA ALA A 107 23.54 -11.01 -10.81
C ALA A 107 23.06 -9.67 -10.27
N ASP A 108 22.54 -8.79 -11.13
CA ASP A 108 22.04 -7.46 -10.74
C ASP A 108 20.97 -6.94 -11.70
N VAL A 109 20.10 -6.04 -11.21
CA VAL A 109 19.05 -5.37 -11.97
C VAL A 109 18.92 -3.91 -11.56
N ASP A 110 18.77 -3.00 -12.52
CA ASP A 110 18.50 -1.58 -12.30
C ASP A 110 17.42 -1.05 -13.26
N VAL A 111 16.77 0.05 -12.89
CA VAL A 111 15.67 0.65 -13.65
C VAL A 111 15.93 2.14 -13.88
N LEU A 112 16.04 2.51 -15.15
CA LEU A 112 16.02 3.91 -15.57
C LEU A 112 14.57 4.33 -15.87
N SER A 113 13.98 5.09 -14.94
CA SER A 113 12.66 5.71 -15.08
C SER A 113 12.72 7.19 -14.70
N ARG A 114 11.68 7.97 -15.02
CA ARG A 114 11.59 9.40 -14.65
C ARG A 114 11.83 9.67 -13.16
N HIS A 115 11.50 8.72 -12.29
CA HIS A 115 11.60 8.85 -10.83
C HIS A 115 12.77 8.07 -10.22
N SER A 116 13.57 7.38 -11.05
CA SER A 116 14.78 6.68 -10.60
C SER A 116 15.87 7.67 -10.18
N HIS A 117 16.75 7.25 -9.27
CA HIS A 117 17.93 8.04 -8.91
C HIS A 117 18.84 8.32 -10.12
N ALA A 118 19.01 7.34 -11.02
CA ALA A 118 19.80 7.50 -12.24
C ALA A 118 19.28 8.63 -13.16
N ALA A 119 17.95 8.81 -13.24
CA ALA A 119 17.36 9.90 -14.02
C ALA A 119 17.64 11.29 -13.44
N GLN A 120 17.88 11.41 -12.12
CA GLN A 120 18.22 12.70 -11.48
C GLN A 120 19.61 13.19 -11.92
N TRP A 121 20.53 12.28 -12.22
CA TRP A 121 21.87 12.61 -12.73
C TRP A 121 21.92 12.73 -14.24
N SER A 122 20.94 12.16 -14.93
CA SER A 122 20.75 12.33 -16.36
C SER A 122 20.37 13.79 -16.66
N LYS A 123 21.13 14.45 -17.55
CA LYS A 123 20.74 15.75 -18.14
C LYS A 123 19.54 15.62 -19.10
N GLN A 124 19.08 14.40 -19.36
CA GLN A 124 18.04 14.05 -20.32
C GLN A 124 16.82 13.49 -19.58
N ALA A 125 15.63 14.02 -19.87
CA ALA A 125 14.41 13.51 -19.28
C ALA A 125 14.08 12.12 -19.86
N VAL A 126 13.75 11.17 -18.99
CA VAL A 126 13.16 9.89 -19.41
C VAL A 126 11.68 10.15 -19.69
N ALA A 127 11.26 10.02 -20.95
CA ALA A 127 9.86 10.16 -21.33
C ALA A 127 9.02 8.99 -20.78
N GLU A 128 7.74 9.25 -20.52
CA GLU A 128 6.79 8.23 -20.09
C GLU A 128 6.63 7.16 -21.19
N GLY A 129 6.78 5.89 -20.84
CA GLY A 129 6.80 4.77 -21.79
C GLY A 129 8.15 4.55 -22.48
N GLN A 130 9.19 5.29 -22.09
CA GLN A 130 10.58 5.09 -22.53
C GLN A 130 11.49 4.71 -21.36
N GLU A 131 10.94 4.05 -20.34
CA GLU A 131 11.73 3.50 -19.25
C GLU A 131 12.61 2.35 -19.75
N ARG A 132 13.72 2.09 -19.05
CA ARG A 132 14.66 1.01 -19.38
C ARG A 132 14.91 0.14 -18.16
N ILE A 133 15.06 -1.15 -18.38
CA ILE A 133 15.61 -2.09 -17.40
C ILE A 133 17.00 -2.46 -17.87
N LEU A 134 17.94 -2.41 -16.93
CA LEU A 134 19.29 -2.91 -17.08
C LEU A 134 19.40 -4.19 -16.25
N ASP A 135 19.91 -5.25 -16.85
CA ASP A 135 20.19 -6.50 -16.17
C ASP A 135 21.61 -6.98 -16.47
N LEU A 136 22.23 -7.56 -15.44
CA LEU A 136 23.59 -8.05 -15.44
C LEU A 136 23.56 -9.56 -15.28
N ALA A 137 24.07 -10.31 -16.25
CA ALA A 137 24.14 -11.77 -16.18
C ALA A 137 25.59 -12.25 -16.00
N SER A 138 25.80 -13.19 -15.06
CA SER A 138 27.10 -13.83 -14.81
C SER A 138 27.38 -14.91 -15.85
N GLY A 139 27.34 -14.56 -17.15
CA GLY A 139 27.31 -15.52 -18.25
C GLY A 139 28.58 -16.34 -18.41
N GLY A 140 28.87 -17.30 -17.53
CA GLY A 140 29.91 -18.36 -17.60
C GLY A 140 31.30 -18.02 -18.15
N ARG A 141 31.62 -16.74 -18.37
CA ARG A 141 32.76 -16.19 -19.11
C ARG A 141 33.41 -15.12 -18.24
N PRO A 142 34.69 -14.78 -18.44
CA PRO A 142 35.39 -13.77 -17.62
C PRO A 142 34.87 -12.33 -17.81
N TYR A 143 33.78 -12.13 -18.56
CA TYR A 143 33.21 -10.81 -18.86
C TYR A 143 31.74 -10.78 -18.48
N LEU A 144 31.35 -9.68 -17.84
CA LEU A 144 29.96 -9.37 -17.51
C LEU A 144 29.20 -8.97 -18.79
N LEU A 145 28.03 -9.56 -19.02
CA LEU A 145 27.14 -9.13 -20.10
C LEU A 145 26.03 -8.26 -19.52
N CYS A 146 25.86 -7.08 -20.12
CA CYS A 146 24.87 -6.09 -19.73
C CYS A 146 23.82 -5.99 -20.84
N TYR A 147 22.55 -6.23 -20.51
CA TYR A 147 21.45 -6.10 -21.47
C TYR A 147 20.63 -4.84 -21.14
N LEU A 148 20.37 -4.01 -22.15
CA LEU A 148 19.48 -2.86 -22.04
C LEU A 148 18.15 -3.23 -22.70
N ARG A 149 17.06 -3.21 -21.93
CA ARG A 149 15.72 -3.50 -22.43
C ARG A 149 14.84 -2.27 -22.36
N GLU A 150 14.12 -2.00 -23.44
CA GLU A 150 13.07 -0.98 -23.44
C GLU A 150 11.80 -1.52 -22.80
N ILE A 151 11.28 -0.79 -21.82
CA ILE A 151 9.98 -1.09 -21.23
C ILE A 151 8.92 -0.44 -22.11
N SER A 152 8.27 -1.23 -22.96
CA SER A 152 7.06 -0.80 -23.65
C SER A 152 5.89 -1.63 -23.14
N PHE A 153 5.30 -1.23 -22.01
CA PHE A 153 4.04 -1.81 -21.59
C PHE A 153 2.92 -1.25 -22.47
N PRO A 154 2.06 -2.08 -23.10
CA PRO A 154 0.81 -1.60 -23.63
C PRO A 154 -0.05 -1.18 -22.44
N TYR A 155 0.05 0.09 -22.03
CA TYR A 155 -0.84 0.68 -21.05
C TYR A 155 -2.24 0.73 -21.67
N LYS A 156 -2.98 -0.39 -21.66
CA LYS A 156 -4.42 -0.34 -21.83
C LYS A 156 -4.94 0.43 -20.63
N ARG A 157 -5.15 1.73 -20.82
CA ARG A 157 -5.99 2.56 -19.95
C ARG A 157 -7.31 1.83 -19.77
N ARG A 158 -7.44 1.04 -18.71
CA ARG A 158 -8.74 0.63 -18.19
C ARG A 158 -9.27 1.79 -17.35
N LEU A 159 -9.44 2.94 -18.02
CA LEU A 159 -10.46 3.89 -17.62
C LEU A 159 -11.78 3.16 -17.86
N SER A 160 -12.25 2.49 -16.81
CA SER A 160 -13.64 2.04 -16.74
C SER A 160 -14.50 3.28 -16.92
N ARG A 161 -14.99 3.48 -18.15
CA ARG A 161 -16.22 4.21 -18.38
C ARG A 161 -17.30 3.49 -17.59
N ARG A 162 -17.81 4.13 -16.54
CA ARG A 162 -19.23 4.23 -16.19
C ARG A 162 -19.37 5.34 -15.16
#